data_AF-F8C644-F1
#
_entry.id   AF-F8C644-F1
#
_cell.length_a   1.000
_cell.length_b   1.000
_cell.length_c   1.000
_cell.angle_alpha   90.00
_cell.angle_beta   90.00
_cell.angle_gamma   90.00
#
_symmetry.space_group_name_H-M   'P 1'
#
loop_
_entity.id
_entity.type
_entity.pdbx_description
1 polymer ?
#
loop_
_entity_poly.entity_id
_entity_poly.type
_entity_poly.pdbx_seq_one_letter_code
_entity_poly.pdbx_strand_id
1 'polypeptide(L)'
;MKKPDRIKKQWELYQFLRGKELVIFPVSQKIPPKVNELRELCTFPSIYFVLAEEISFYQERLFKAIVLTEEIILGWLNPKTPILKLHNFKTLLVALPFWVYLDEKFLLTYTFKRGILNEEDIHRLEDYAECAKIPQDIRGEYIRFLMKLLAPYNTESILTYLEKLEEYQFAPSVFTIPDDLKTYYENSHFAYAKAASSKNVHKGKNFFAIVEKIPEVGPKLTLYLPQDYLGQKVTIKVENNILFEGTLETIKLEFTNLPELADYTSWLEAINVEISV
;
A
#
# COMPACT_ATOMS: atom_id res chain seq x y z
N MET A 1 -15.18 32.62 42.85
CA MET A 1 -14.57 31.40 42.28
C MET A 1 -14.83 31.37 40.78
N LYS A 2 -13.79 31.48 39.94
CA LYS A 2 -13.92 31.34 38.47
C LYS A 2 -14.37 29.90 38.17
N LYS A 3 -15.52 29.73 37.51
CA LYS A 3 -15.96 28.41 37.04
C LYS A 3 -14.83 27.81 36.21
N PRO A 4 -14.31 26.61 36.53
CA PRO A 4 -13.32 25.96 35.69
C PRO A 4 -13.89 25.83 34.28
N ASP A 5 -13.08 26.13 33.27
CA ASP A 5 -13.47 26.01 31.87
C ASP A 5 -13.97 24.58 31.61
N ARG A 6 -15.24 24.47 31.20
CA ARG A 6 -15.94 23.19 31.02
C ARG A 6 -15.20 22.30 30.00
N ILE A 7 -14.61 22.92 28.98
CA ILE A 7 -13.83 22.22 27.94
C ILE A 7 -12.57 21.60 28.55
N LYS A 8 -11.86 22.37 29.39
CA LYS A 8 -10.65 21.90 30.07
C LYS A 8 -10.93 20.69 30.96
N LYS A 9 -11.99 20.74 31.76
CA LYS A 9 -12.40 19.60 32.60
C LYS A 9 -12.73 18.34 31.80
N GLN A 10 -13.42 18.50 30.66
CA GLN A 10 -13.75 17.37 29.80
C GLN A 10 -12.51 16.78 29.14
N TRP A 11 -11.57 17.62 28.75
CA TRP A 11 -10.29 17.18 28.22
C TRP A 11 -9.47 16.40 29.24
N GLU A 12 -9.32 16.92 30.46
CA GLU A 12 -8.63 16.23 31.56
C GLU A 12 -9.28 14.87 31.88
N LEU A 13 -10.62 14.81 31.92
CA LEU A 13 -11.35 13.56 32.11
C LEU A 13 -11.11 12.57 30.97
N TYR A 14 -11.18 13.03 29.72
CA TYR A 14 -10.94 12.17 28.56
C TYR A 14 -9.52 11.59 28.58
N GLN A 15 -8.51 12.41 28.87
CA GLN A 15 -7.12 11.94 28.98
C GLN A 15 -6.95 10.92 30.11
N PHE A 16 -7.61 11.15 31.25
CA PHE A 16 -7.59 10.20 32.37
C PHE A 16 -8.20 8.85 31.99
N LEU A 17 -9.37 8.85 31.32
CA LEU A 17 -10.05 7.63 30.92
C LEU A 17 -9.33 6.89 29.78
N ARG A 18 -8.80 7.63 28.80
CA ARG A 18 -8.08 7.06 27.64
C ARG A 18 -6.71 6.51 28.02
N GLY A 19 -6.00 7.18 28.93
CA GLY A 19 -4.59 6.92 29.17
C GLY A 19 -3.69 7.42 28.04
N LYS A 20 -2.43 6.95 28.03
CA LYS A 20 -1.40 7.38 27.06
C LYS A 20 -1.36 6.53 25.80
N GLU A 21 -1.80 5.28 25.89
CA GLU A 21 -1.74 4.29 24.82
C GLU A 21 -3.15 3.87 24.42
N LEU A 22 -3.32 3.53 23.14
CA LEU A 22 -4.61 3.08 22.64
C LEU A 22 -4.78 1.59 22.95
N VAL A 23 -5.59 1.27 23.96
CA VAL A 23 -5.95 -0.12 24.27
C VAL A 23 -7.13 -0.52 23.38
N ILE A 24 -6.91 -1.49 22.50
CA ILE A 24 -7.92 -1.98 21.54
C ILE A 24 -8.21 -3.46 21.82
N PHE A 25 -9.48 -3.84 21.78
CA PHE A 25 -9.95 -5.21 22.02
C PHE A 25 -10.46 -5.83 20.72
N PRO A 26 -10.22 -7.13 20.46
CA PRO A 26 -10.76 -7.80 19.29
C PRO A 26 -12.28 -7.98 19.41
N VAL A 27 -12.98 -7.92 18.27
CA VAL A 27 -14.41 -8.23 18.19
C VAL A 27 -14.65 -9.73 18.21
N SER A 28 -15.77 -10.15 18.82
CA SER A 28 -16.23 -11.54 18.79
C SER A 28 -16.78 -11.95 17.42
N GLN A 29 -17.47 -11.03 16.75
CA GLN A 29 -18.07 -11.26 15.43
C GLN A 29 -17.33 -10.45 14.36
N LYS A 30 -16.65 -11.16 13.47
CA LYS A 30 -15.88 -10.59 12.35
C LYS A 30 -16.79 -10.39 11.15
N ILE A 31 -17.14 -9.13 10.86
CA ILE A 31 -17.94 -8.73 9.69
C ILE A 31 -17.03 -7.97 8.72
N PRO A 32 -16.84 -8.45 7.47
CA PRO A 32 -16.03 -7.77 6.46
C PRO A 32 -16.45 -6.30 6.26
N PRO A 33 -15.49 -5.35 6.22
CA PRO A 33 -15.77 -3.95 5.99
C PRO A 33 -16.26 -3.68 4.56
N LYS A 34 -17.16 -2.71 4.46
CA LYS A 34 -17.67 -2.16 3.20
C LYS A 34 -17.67 -0.64 3.25
N VAL A 35 -17.53 -0.02 2.09
CA VAL A 35 -17.74 1.42 1.90
C VAL A 35 -19.13 1.82 2.41
N ASN A 36 -19.24 3.04 2.91
CA ASN A 36 -20.40 3.64 3.55
C ASN A 36 -20.78 3.05 4.92
N GLU A 37 -20.01 2.12 5.47
CA GLU A 37 -20.26 1.60 6.81
C GLU A 37 -19.76 2.54 7.91
N LEU A 38 -20.60 2.73 8.93
CA LEU A 38 -20.19 3.27 10.22
C LEU A 38 -19.74 2.12 11.11
N ARG A 39 -18.51 2.21 11.62
CA ARG A 39 -17.90 1.20 12.47
C ARG A 39 -17.37 1.83 13.76
N GLU A 40 -17.47 1.10 14.87
CA GLU A 40 -16.93 1.50 16.16
C GLU A 40 -15.67 0.70 16.47
N LEU A 41 -14.59 1.37 16.81
CA LEU A 41 -13.38 0.75 17.34
C LEU A 41 -13.61 0.32 18.79
N CYS A 42 -13.31 -0.94 19.07
CA CYS A 42 -13.39 -1.53 20.41
C CYS A 42 -12.30 -1.00 21.33
N THR A 43 -12.46 0.21 21.82
CA THR A 43 -11.55 0.87 22.74
C THR A 43 -12.35 1.69 23.74
N PHE A 44 -11.73 2.14 24.84
CA PHE A 44 -12.39 2.98 25.82
C PHE A 44 -11.61 4.29 26.05
N PRO A 45 -12.25 5.47 25.92
CA PRO A 45 -13.57 5.72 25.32
C PRO A 45 -13.71 5.22 23.86
N SER A 46 -14.90 5.08 23.28
CA SER A 46 -15.02 4.58 21.89
C SER A 46 -14.53 5.59 20.85
N ILE A 47 -14.03 5.09 19.71
CA ILE A 47 -13.70 5.89 18.51
C ILE A 47 -14.50 5.32 17.35
N TYR A 48 -15.01 6.16 16.46
CA TYR A 48 -15.86 5.74 15.36
C TYR A 48 -15.22 6.08 14.02
N PHE A 49 -15.51 5.24 13.03
CA PHE A 49 -15.02 5.38 11.67
C PHE A 49 -16.18 5.31 10.69
N VAL A 50 -16.18 6.21 9.73
CA VAL A 50 -17.00 6.09 8.52
C VAL A 50 -16.07 5.72 7.37
N LEU A 51 -16.31 4.57 6.74
CA LEU A 51 -15.51 4.08 5.62
C LEU A 51 -15.98 4.77 4.34
N ALA A 52 -15.27 5.80 3.90
CA ALA A 52 -15.69 6.66 2.79
C ALA A 52 -15.23 6.13 1.43
N GLU A 53 -14.02 5.59 1.35
CA GLU A 53 -13.45 5.06 0.11
C GLU A 53 -12.75 3.73 0.39
N GLU A 54 -12.65 2.91 -0.65
CA GLU A 54 -11.88 1.67 -0.65
C GLU A 54 -10.88 1.71 -1.82
N ILE A 55 -9.62 1.43 -1.48
CA ILE A 55 -8.53 1.24 -2.41
C ILE A 55 -8.22 -0.25 -2.39
N SER A 56 -8.45 -0.92 -3.52
CA SER A 56 -8.28 -2.38 -3.62
C SER A 56 -7.23 -2.73 -4.67
N PHE A 57 -6.38 -3.69 -4.36
CA PHE A 57 -5.44 -4.29 -5.31
C PHE A 57 -5.30 -5.78 -5.03
N TYR A 58 -5.61 -6.62 -6.03
CA TYR A 58 -5.80 -8.06 -5.84
C TYR A 58 -6.72 -8.39 -4.66
N GLN A 59 -6.17 -8.96 -3.58
CA GLN A 59 -6.90 -9.38 -2.38
C GLN A 59 -6.76 -8.38 -1.23
N GLU A 60 -5.96 -7.33 -1.41
CA GLU A 60 -5.70 -6.34 -0.37
C GLU A 60 -6.67 -5.18 -0.51
N ARG A 61 -7.24 -4.76 0.61
CA ARG A 61 -8.25 -3.71 0.69
C ARG A 61 -7.84 -2.73 1.79
N LEU A 62 -7.66 -1.47 1.40
CA LEU A 62 -7.35 -0.36 2.28
C LEU A 62 -8.52 0.63 2.26
N PHE A 63 -8.97 1.10 3.42
CA PHE A 63 -10.13 1.96 3.52
C PHE A 63 -9.76 3.35 4.03
N LYS A 64 -10.24 4.39 3.36
CA LYS A 64 -10.23 5.77 3.89
C LYS A 64 -11.32 5.89 4.93
N ALA A 65 -10.92 6.04 6.19
CA ALA A 65 -11.80 6.06 7.36
C ALA A 65 -11.81 7.45 8.01
N ILE A 66 -12.94 8.13 7.91
CA ILE A 66 -13.17 9.42 8.57
C ILE A 66 -13.42 9.18 10.05
N VAL A 67 -12.74 9.93 10.92
CA VAL A 67 -12.80 9.71 12.37
C VAL A 67 -13.93 10.51 13.00
N LEU A 68 -14.72 9.88 13.87
CA LEU A 68 -15.77 10.50 14.66
C LEU A 68 -15.64 10.15 16.14
N THR A 69 -16.26 10.98 16.97
CA THR A 69 -16.23 10.82 18.43
C THR A 69 -17.56 11.15 19.08
N GLU A 70 -17.82 10.55 20.25
CA GLU A 70 -18.92 10.91 21.15
C GLU A 70 -18.61 12.16 22.01
N GLU A 71 -17.35 12.61 22.04
CA GLU A 71 -16.92 13.77 22.82
C GLU A 71 -17.33 15.09 22.15
N ILE A 72 -18.63 15.38 22.12
CA ILE A 72 -19.23 16.51 21.41
C ILE A 72 -18.54 17.84 21.74
N ILE A 73 -18.25 18.09 23.02
CA ILE A 73 -17.65 19.36 23.46
C ILE A 73 -16.21 19.52 22.95
N LEU A 74 -15.50 18.42 22.77
CA LEU A 74 -14.11 18.42 22.30
C LEU A 74 -14.01 18.36 20.77
N GLY A 75 -14.95 17.70 20.10
CA GLY A 75 -14.99 17.56 18.64
C GLY A 75 -15.80 18.62 17.90
N TRP A 76 -16.73 19.34 18.55
CA TRP A 76 -17.52 20.39 17.91
C TRP A 76 -16.72 21.68 17.78
N LEU A 77 -16.19 21.92 16.58
CA LEU A 77 -15.35 23.08 16.30
C LEU A 77 -16.17 24.34 15.94
N ASN A 78 -17.18 24.18 15.09
CA ASN A 78 -18.02 25.28 14.60
C ASN A 78 -19.38 24.76 14.08
N PRO A 79 -20.36 25.62 13.75
CA PRO A 79 -21.68 25.19 13.27
C PRO A 79 -21.68 24.34 11.99
N LYS A 80 -20.59 24.33 11.22
CA LYS A 80 -20.43 23.47 10.04
C LYS A 80 -19.91 22.08 10.37
N THR A 81 -19.49 21.81 11.61
CA THR A 81 -19.02 20.48 12.03
C THR A 81 -20.15 19.45 11.81
N PRO A 82 -19.95 18.44 10.96
CA PRO A 82 -20.94 17.40 10.73
C PRO A 82 -21.25 16.64 12.03
N ILE A 83 -22.54 16.40 12.25
CA ILE A 83 -23.04 15.60 13.36
C ILE A 83 -23.90 14.48 12.77
N LEU A 84 -23.59 13.24 13.14
CA LEU A 84 -24.41 12.07 12.84
C LEU A 84 -25.24 11.70 14.07
N LYS A 85 -26.54 11.46 13.85
CA LYS A 85 -27.46 11.04 14.90
C LYS A 85 -27.75 9.55 14.76
N LEU A 86 -27.26 8.75 15.70
CA LEU A 86 -27.53 7.32 15.72
C LEU A 86 -28.78 7.05 16.56
N HIS A 87 -29.95 7.18 15.93
CA HIS A 87 -31.24 7.05 16.61
C HIS A 87 -31.37 5.73 17.39
N ASN A 88 -30.88 4.62 16.84
CA ASN A 88 -30.95 3.30 17.46
C ASN A 88 -30.04 3.15 18.69
N PHE A 89 -29.00 3.98 18.81
CA PHE A 89 -28.01 3.91 19.88
C PHE A 89 -28.10 5.09 20.86
N LYS A 90 -29.00 6.06 20.60
CA LYS A 90 -29.12 7.33 21.36
C LYS A 90 -27.79 8.07 21.50
N THR A 91 -26.91 7.90 20.53
CA THR A 91 -25.58 8.52 20.46
C THR A 91 -25.55 9.60 19.39
N LEU A 92 -24.82 10.68 19.69
CA LEU A 92 -24.42 11.68 18.71
C LEU A 92 -22.93 11.49 18.41
N LEU A 93 -22.57 11.52 17.13
CA LEU A 93 -21.17 11.49 16.71
C LEU A 93 -20.83 12.80 16.03
N VAL A 94 -19.75 13.43 16.44
CA VAL A 94 -19.16 14.59 15.74
C VAL A 94 -17.98 14.14 14.91
N ALA A 95 -17.95 14.59 13.66
CA ALA A 95 -16.84 14.33 12.77
C ALA A 95 -15.61 15.15 13.18
N LEU A 96 -14.44 14.52 13.11
CA LEU A 96 -13.16 15.18 13.32
C LEU A 96 -12.55 15.56 11.96
N PRO A 97 -11.77 16.65 11.91
CA PRO A 97 -11.24 17.19 10.65
C PRO A 97 -9.99 16.42 10.18
N PHE A 98 -10.06 15.09 10.12
CA PHE A 98 -9.01 14.22 9.58
C PHE A 98 -9.57 12.82 9.28
N TRP A 99 -8.86 12.07 8.45
CA TRP A 99 -9.10 10.66 8.19
C TRP A 99 -7.83 9.84 8.44
N VAL A 100 -8.00 8.52 8.47
CA VAL A 100 -6.93 7.54 8.51
C VAL A 100 -7.20 6.47 7.45
N TYR A 101 -6.16 5.75 7.05
CA TYR A 101 -6.26 4.56 6.23
C TYR A 101 -6.15 3.32 7.11
N LEU A 102 -7.11 2.41 6.98
CA LEU A 102 -7.15 1.18 7.77
C LEU A 102 -7.33 -0.02 6.84
N ASP A 103 -6.50 -1.02 7.01
CA ASP A 103 -6.59 -2.25 6.24
C ASP A 103 -7.77 -3.12 6.68
N GLU A 104 -8.20 -4.02 5.80
CA GLU A 104 -9.32 -4.91 6.07
C GLU A 104 -9.12 -5.75 7.33
N LYS A 105 -7.91 -6.25 7.59
CA LYS A 105 -7.62 -7.10 8.74
C LYS A 105 -7.78 -6.33 10.05
N PHE A 106 -7.30 -5.08 10.12
CA PHE A 106 -7.52 -4.20 11.26
C PHE A 106 -9.03 -3.99 11.51
N LEU A 107 -9.76 -3.58 10.49
CA LEU A 107 -11.20 -3.30 10.60
C LEU A 107 -11.99 -4.55 11.00
N LEU A 108 -11.67 -5.71 10.40
CA LEU A 108 -12.31 -6.98 10.70
C LEU A 108 -12.04 -7.44 12.14
N THR A 109 -10.85 -7.17 12.66
CA THR A 109 -10.40 -7.65 13.98
C THR A 109 -10.88 -6.75 15.10
N TYR A 110 -10.94 -5.44 14.91
CA TYR A 110 -11.08 -4.49 16.01
C TYR A 110 -12.33 -3.61 15.96
N THR A 111 -13.16 -3.71 14.92
CA THR A 111 -14.30 -2.79 14.77
C THR A 111 -15.66 -3.50 14.61
N PHE A 112 -16.67 -2.97 15.30
CA PHE A 112 -18.06 -3.39 15.19
C PHE A 112 -18.82 -2.53 14.18
N LYS A 113 -19.56 -3.16 13.27
CA LYS A 113 -20.50 -2.45 12.39
C LYS A 113 -21.65 -1.87 13.20
N ARG A 114 -21.88 -0.56 13.08
CA ARG A 114 -22.99 0.18 13.72
C ARG A 114 -24.08 0.59 12.76
N GLY A 115 -23.77 0.75 11.47
CA GLY A 115 -24.76 1.15 10.48
C GLY A 115 -24.17 1.33 9.09
N ILE A 116 -25.01 1.85 8.19
CA ILE A 116 -24.65 2.25 6.83
C ILE A 116 -25.18 3.68 6.65
N LEU A 117 -24.37 4.54 6.04
CA LEU A 117 -24.73 5.92 5.70
C LEU A 117 -25.09 6.03 4.21
N ASN A 118 -25.81 7.09 3.86
CA ASN A 118 -26.05 7.45 2.47
C ASN A 118 -24.84 8.23 1.92
N GLU A 119 -24.73 8.31 0.58
CA GLU A 119 -23.62 8.98 -0.09
C GLU A 119 -23.52 10.49 0.23
N GLU A 120 -24.65 11.17 0.42
CA GLU A 120 -24.68 12.61 0.76
C GLU A 120 -24.00 12.89 2.11
N ASP A 121 -24.27 12.06 3.11
CA ASP A 121 -23.64 12.13 4.43
C ASP A 121 -22.14 11.85 4.34
N ILE A 122 -21.72 10.90 3.49
CA ILE A 122 -20.30 10.58 3.25
C ILE A 122 -19.58 11.79 2.67
N HIS A 123 -20.09 12.36 1.57
CA HIS A 123 -19.47 13.52 0.93
C HIS A 123 -19.34 14.71 1.90
N ARG A 124 -20.38 14.98 2.71
CA ARG A 124 -20.31 16.03 3.73
C ARG A 124 -19.23 15.80 4.77
N LEU A 125 -19.00 14.54 5.15
CA LEU A 125 -17.95 14.16 6.10
C LEU A 125 -16.56 14.30 5.48
N GLU A 126 -16.39 13.87 4.22
CA GLU A 126 -15.13 13.98 3.48
C GLU A 126 -14.72 15.43 3.29
N ASP A 127 -15.63 16.25 2.76
CA ASP A 127 -15.42 17.68 2.55
C ASP A 127 -14.97 18.37 3.86
N TYR A 128 -15.58 18.00 4.98
CA TYR A 128 -15.19 18.52 6.28
C TYR A 128 -13.82 18.03 6.73
N ALA A 129 -13.53 16.73 6.57
CA ALA A 129 -12.26 16.14 6.95
C ALA A 129 -11.09 16.75 6.16
N GLU A 130 -11.31 17.14 4.90
CA GLU A 130 -10.32 17.76 4.00
C GLU A 130 -10.16 19.27 4.24
N CYS A 131 -11.27 20.00 4.41
CA CYS A 131 -11.22 21.47 4.39
C CYS A 131 -11.13 22.12 5.79
N ALA A 132 -11.56 21.43 6.85
CA ALA A 132 -11.66 22.04 8.17
C ALA A 132 -10.29 22.20 8.83
N LYS A 133 -10.03 23.38 9.41
CA LYS A 133 -8.78 23.66 10.11
C LYS A 133 -8.85 23.18 11.56
N ILE A 134 -7.82 22.44 11.99
CA ILE A 134 -7.64 22.08 13.40
C ILE A 134 -7.22 23.34 14.18
N PRO A 135 -7.96 23.77 15.22
CA PRO A 135 -7.61 24.96 15.99
C PRO A 135 -6.35 24.76 16.85
N GLN A 136 -5.86 25.86 17.44
CA GLN A 136 -4.73 25.87 18.37
C GLN A 136 -5.18 25.94 19.84
N ASP A 137 -6.40 25.52 20.13
CA ASP A 137 -6.97 25.44 21.47
C ASP A 137 -7.07 23.99 21.98
N ILE A 138 -7.71 23.78 23.14
CA ILE A 138 -7.90 22.46 23.76
C ILE A 138 -8.60 21.45 22.83
N ARG A 139 -9.53 21.90 21.97
CA ARG A 139 -10.20 21.03 21.00
C ARG A 139 -9.22 20.56 19.93
N GLY A 140 -8.33 21.45 19.51
CA GLY A 140 -7.22 21.11 18.63
C GLY A 140 -6.22 20.15 19.26
N GLU A 141 -5.90 20.32 20.54
CA GLU A 141 -5.08 19.37 21.31
C GLU A 141 -5.72 17.98 21.37
N TYR A 142 -7.03 17.92 21.64
CA TYR A 142 -7.80 16.68 21.62
C TYR A 142 -7.73 15.96 20.26
N ILE A 143 -7.93 16.69 19.16
CA ILE A 143 -7.85 16.13 17.80
C ILE A 143 -6.44 15.61 17.52
N ARG A 144 -5.40 16.41 17.78
CA ARG A 144 -3.99 16.01 17.56
C ARG A 144 -3.60 14.80 18.42
N PHE A 145 -4.16 14.71 19.62
CA PHE A 145 -3.97 13.55 20.48
C PHE A 145 -4.58 12.29 19.88
N LEU A 146 -5.81 12.36 19.37
CA LEU A 146 -6.43 11.24 18.65
C LEU A 146 -5.66 10.86 17.37
N MET A 147 -5.20 11.83 16.59
CA MET A 147 -4.34 11.58 15.44
C MET A 147 -3.08 10.81 15.86
N LYS A 148 -2.42 11.24 16.95
CA LYS A 148 -1.23 10.56 17.47
C LYS A 148 -1.52 9.13 17.95
N LEU A 149 -2.68 8.88 18.55
CA LEU A 149 -3.09 7.55 18.99
C LEU A 149 -3.39 6.61 17.81
N LEU A 150 -3.96 7.13 16.73
CA LEU A 150 -4.31 6.35 15.54
C LEU A 150 -3.15 6.23 14.54
N ALA A 151 -2.13 7.10 14.62
CA ALA A 151 -1.01 7.14 13.70
C ALA A 151 -0.27 5.79 13.52
N PRO A 152 0.00 4.99 14.58
CA PRO A 152 0.64 3.69 14.42
C PRO A 152 -0.16 2.76 13.52
N TYR A 153 -1.47 2.65 13.74
CA TYR A 153 -2.36 1.78 12.97
C TYR A 153 -2.55 2.29 11.55
N ASN A 154 -2.72 3.60 11.38
CA ASN A 154 -2.76 4.22 10.06
C ASN A 154 -1.50 3.91 9.25
N THR A 155 -0.34 4.07 9.87
CA THR A 155 0.95 3.84 9.23
C THR A 155 1.14 2.36 8.92
N GLU A 156 0.86 1.47 9.89
CA GLU A 156 0.92 0.03 9.72
C GLU A 156 0.01 -0.45 8.59
N SER A 157 -1.24 0.04 8.51
CA SER A 157 -2.16 -0.32 7.44
C SER A 157 -1.69 0.14 6.06
N ILE A 158 -1.16 1.36 5.95
CA ILE A 158 -0.60 1.88 4.69
C ILE A 158 0.64 1.07 4.31
N LEU A 159 1.57 0.85 5.24
CA LEU A 159 2.79 0.10 4.99
C LEU A 159 2.48 -1.34 4.61
N THR A 160 1.59 -2.02 5.33
CA THR A 160 1.13 -3.38 4.98
C THR A 160 0.54 -3.41 3.58
N TYR A 161 -0.31 -2.44 3.24
CA TYR A 161 -0.89 -2.36 1.91
C TYR A 161 0.19 -2.13 0.84
N LEU A 162 1.12 -1.20 1.05
CA LEU A 162 2.23 -0.91 0.13
C LEU A 162 3.19 -2.10 0.01
N GLU A 163 3.56 -2.74 1.11
CA GLU A 163 4.37 -3.96 1.14
C GLU A 163 3.70 -5.06 0.35
N LYS A 164 2.37 -5.22 0.47
CA LYS A 164 1.64 -6.18 -0.35
C LYS A 164 1.56 -5.77 -1.80
N LEU A 165 1.33 -4.49 -2.12
CA LEU A 165 1.40 -3.99 -3.49
C LEU A 165 2.75 -4.29 -4.12
N GLU A 166 3.83 -4.05 -3.38
CA GLU A 166 5.19 -4.39 -3.75
C GLU A 166 5.34 -5.91 -3.87
N GLU A 167 4.88 -6.71 -2.91
CA GLU A 167 4.88 -8.16 -3.02
C GLU A 167 4.10 -8.65 -4.24
N TYR A 168 3.02 -8.00 -4.69
CA TYR A 168 2.27 -8.42 -5.88
C TYR A 168 2.88 -7.88 -7.18
N GLN A 169 3.55 -6.71 -7.14
CA GLN A 169 4.30 -6.14 -8.27
C GLN A 169 5.71 -6.77 -8.40
N PHE A 170 6.24 -7.33 -7.32
CA PHE A 170 7.59 -7.88 -7.18
C PHE A 170 7.61 -9.34 -6.70
N ALA A 171 6.47 -10.03 -6.55
CA ALA A 171 6.40 -11.45 -6.16
C ALA A 171 7.29 -12.25 -7.11
N PRO A 172 8.42 -12.80 -6.65
CA PRO A 172 9.17 -13.74 -7.44
C PRO A 172 8.72 -15.14 -7.03
N SER A 173 8.68 -16.06 -7.98
CA SER A 173 9.08 -17.43 -7.65
C SER A 173 10.48 -17.36 -6.97
N VAL A 174 10.54 -17.60 -5.64
CA VAL A 174 11.68 -17.75 -4.69
C VAL A 174 13.06 -17.17 -5.09
N PHE A 175 13.68 -16.31 -4.25
CA PHE A 175 15.12 -16.37 -3.82
C PHE A 175 15.44 -15.46 -2.60
N THR A 176 16.50 -15.79 -1.84
CA THR A 176 17.12 -14.98 -0.76
C THR A 176 18.24 -14.09 -1.31
N ILE A 177 18.36 -12.84 -0.84
CA ILE A 177 19.32 -11.85 -1.36
C ILE A 177 20.21 -11.24 -0.25
N PRO A 178 21.55 -11.41 -0.32
CA PRO A 178 22.56 -10.66 0.44
C PRO A 178 23.03 -9.35 -0.24
N ASP A 179 23.68 -8.48 0.55
CA ASP A 179 23.93 -7.01 0.46
C ASP A 179 24.34 -6.33 -0.87
N ASP A 180 24.46 -7.03 -1.99
CA ASP A 180 25.07 -6.48 -3.21
C ASP A 180 23.99 -6.03 -4.21
N LEU A 181 22.79 -6.61 -4.07
CA LEU A 181 21.53 -6.14 -4.64
C LEU A 181 20.99 -4.87 -3.93
N LYS A 182 21.70 -4.40 -2.90
CA LYS A 182 21.53 -3.08 -2.27
C LYS A 182 21.99 -1.97 -3.22
N THR A 183 23.08 -2.10 -3.96
CA THR A 183 23.78 -0.91 -4.49
C THR A 183 23.49 -0.51 -5.94
N TYR A 184 23.07 -1.43 -6.79
CA TYR A 184 22.79 -1.10 -8.22
C TYR A 184 21.26 -1.02 -8.48
N TYR A 185 20.50 -1.26 -7.39
CA TYR A 185 19.05 -1.30 -7.12
C TYR A 185 18.74 -0.22 -6.08
N GLU A 186 19.77 0.31 -5.42
CA GLU A 186 19.72 1.67 -4.92
C GLU A 186 19.25 2.62 -6.03
N ASN A 187 19.59 2.45 -7.33
CA ASN A 187 19.35 3.50 -8.34
C ASN A 187 19.18 3.12 -9.85
N SER A 188 18.30 2.20 -10.28
CA SER A 188 17.84 2.08 -11.70
C SER A 188 18.84 1.66 -12.79
N HIS A 189 20.07 1.28 -12.43
CA HIS A 189 21.02 0.71 -13.39
C HIS A 189 21.04 -0.84 -13.35
N PHE A 190 20.42 -1.56 -12.38
CA PHE A 190 20.67 -3.00 -12.01
C PHE A 190 20.62 -4.08 -13.11
N ALA A 191 20.06 -3.85 -14.30
CA ALA A 191 20.13 -4.86 -15.37
C ALA A 191 21.32 -4.66 -16.34
N TYR A 192 21.66 -3.41 -16.67
CA TYR A 192 22.61 -3.04 -17.74
C TYR A 192 24.11 -3.04 -17.36
N ALA A 193 24.51 -2.65 -16.15
CA ALA A 193 25.88 -2.74 -15.65
C ALA A 193 26.34 -4.09 -15.07
N LYS A 194 25.47 -4.99 -14.56
CA LYS A 194 25.80 -6.41 -14.24
C LYS A 194 25.92 -7.21 -15.51
N ALA A 195 25.12 -6.83 -16.50
CA ALA A 195 25.40 -7.18 -17.86
C ALA A 195 26.77 -6.60 -18.30
N ALA A 196 27.03 -5.29 -18.23
CA ALA A 196 28.33 -4.75 -18.66
C ALA A 196 29.57 -5.19 -17.82
N SER A 197 29.40 -5.70 -16.60
CA SER A 197 30.50 -6.04 -15.65
C SER A 197 30.82 -7.53 -15.54
N SER A 198 29.98 -8.43 -16.06
CA SER A 198 30.30 -9.86 -16.10
C SER A 198 31.16 -10.20 -17.31
N LYS A 199 32.19 -11.03 -17.11
CA LYS A 199 33.07 -11.52 -18.20
C LYS A 199 32.31 -12.34 -19.27
N ASN A 200 31.10 -12.81 -18.96
CA ASN A 200 30.29 -13.71 -19.80
C ASN A 200 29.00 -13.04 -20.30
N VAL A 201 28.96 -11.71 -20.31
CA VAL A 201 27.85 -10.98 -20.89
C VAL A 201 28.22 -10.50 -22.26
N HIS A 202 27.29 -10.67 -23.17
CA HIS A 202 27.32 -10.03 -24.46
C HIS A 202 26.34 -8.85 -24.49
N LYS A 203 26.87 -7.66 -24.78
CA LYS A 203 26.06 -6.51 -25.13
C LYS A 203 25.77 -6.55 -26.62
N GLY A 204 24.56 -6.95 -26.97
CA GLY A 204 24.07 -6.86 -28.33
C GLY A 204 23.66 -5.43 -28.70
N LYS A 205 23.20 -5.25 -29.95
CA LYS A 205 22.76 -3.94 -30.45
C LYS A 205 21.63 -3.34 -29.63
N ASN A 206 20.64 -4.18 -29.28
CA ASN A 206 19.40 -3.78 -28.60
C ASN A 206 19.02 -4.78 -27.48
N PHE A 207 20.01 -5.43 -26.87
CA PHE A 207 19.78 -6.38 -25.78
C PHE A 207 21.04 -6.59 -24.97
N PHE A 208 20.87 -7.17 -23.78
CA PHE A 208 21.97 -7.78 -23.03
C PHE A 208 21.70 -9.26 -22.86
N ALA A 209 22.73 -10.06 -23.10
CA ALA A 209 22.65 -11.51 -23.01
C ALA A 209 23.66 -12.05 -22.00
N ILE A 210 23.19 -12.94 -21.13
CA ILE A 210 24.03 -13.60 -20.13
C ILE A 210 23.84 -15.10 -20.28
N VAL A 211 24.94 -15.85 -20.39
CA VAL A 211 24.90 -17.31 -20.28
C VAL A 211 25.47 -17.75 -18.94
N GLU A 212 24.64 -18.41 -18.15
CA GLU A 212 24.99 -18.95 -16.83
C GLU A 212 24.95 -20.48 -16.89
N LYS A 213 25.99 -21.16 -16.41
CA LYS A 213 25.98 -22.62 -16.25
C LYS A 213 25.37 -22.98 -14.89
N ILE A 214 24.15 -23.52 -14.90
CA ILE A 214 23.47 -23.92 -13.67
C ILE A 214 23.73 -25.43 -13.45
N PRO A 215 24.31 -25.84 -12.31
CA PRO A 215 24.73 -27.24 -12.09
C PRO A 215 23.63 -28.30 -12.28
N GLU A 216 22.38 -27.94 -12.06
CA GLU A 216 21.23 -28.86 -12.09
C GLU A 216 20.42 -28.80 -13.40
N VAL A 217 20.55 -27.71 -14.18
CA VAL A 217 19.70 -27.41 -15.36
C VAL A 217 20.52 -27.32 -16.65
N GLY A 218 21.84 -27.24 -16.54
CA GLY A 218 22.72 -26.94 -17.65
C GLY A 218 22.76 -25.44 -17.96
N PRO A 219 23.29 -25.06 -19.12
CA PRO A 219 23.43 -23.65 -19.52
C PRO A 219 22.08 -22.95 -19.74
N LYS A 220 21.97 -21.73 -19.20
CA LYS A 220 20.80 -20.84 -19.27
C LYS A 220 21.19 -19.50 -19.90
N LEU A 221 20.46 -19.07 -20.93
CA LEU A 221 20.55 -17.74 -21.53
C LEU A 221 19.49 -16.86 -20.89
N THR A 222 19.89 -15.71 -20.40
CA THR A 222 18.97 -14.63 -20.00
C THR A 222 19.16 -13.45 -20.94
N LEU A 223 18.07 -13.04 -21.60
CA LEU A 223 18.01 -11.84 -22.42
C LEU A 223 17.27 -10.73 -21.68
N TYR A 224 17.90 -9.56 -21.63
CA TYR A 224 17.30 -8.32 -21.17
C TYR A 224 17.03 -7.42 -22.38
N LEU A 225 15.76 -7.13 -22.60
CA LEU A 225 15.28 -6.30 -23.70
C LEU A 225 14.91 -4.89 -23.21
N PRO A 226 14.95 -3.87 -24.09
CA PRO A 226 14.50 -2.53 -23.78
C PRO A 226 13.02 -2.47 -23.36
N GLN A 227 12.69 -1.56 -22.44
CA GLN A 227 11.34 -1.44 -21.89
C GLN A 227 10.30 -0.97 -22.93
N ASP A 228 10.74 -0.19 -23.90
CA ASP A 228 9.92 0.26 -25.03
C ASP A 228 9.45 -0.89 -25.92
N TYR A 229 9.99 -2.11 -25.78
CA TYR A 229 9.58 -3.28 -26.59
C TYR A 229 8.37 -4.01 -26.00
N LEU A 230 7.94 -3.65 -24.77
CA LEU A 230 6.76 -4.24 -24.15
C LEU A 230 5.51 -4.02 -25.01
N GLY A 231 4.74 -5.09 -25.22
CA GLY A 231 3.55 -5.11 -26.06
C GLY A 231 3.83 -5.16 -27.57
N GLN A 232 5.10 -5.12 -28.00
CA GLN A 232 5.49 -5.24 -29.41
C GLN A 232 5.80 -6.69 -29.77
N LYS A 233 5.68 -7.04 -31.05
CA LYS A 233 6.11 -8.34 -31.56
C LYS A 233 7.62 -8.35 -31.73
N VAL A 234 8.30 -9.23 -31.00
CA VAL A 234 9.75 -9.39 -31.02
C VAL A 234 10.10 -10.77 -31.58
N THR A 235 11.09 -10.81 -32.45
CA THR A 235 11.72 -12.03 -32.95
C THR A 235 13.17 -12.06 -32.49
N ILE A 236 13.55 -13.12 -31.80
CA ILE A 236 14.92 -13.37 -31.34
C ILE A 236 15.48 -14.52 -32.14
N LYS A 237 16.60 -14.29 -32.81
CA LYS A 237 17.31 -15.27 -33.61
C LYS A 237 18.70 -15.50 -33.04
N VAL A 238 19.20 -16.72 -33.20
CA VAL A 238 20.63 -17.03 -33.06
C VAL A 238 21.09 -17.54 -34.42
N GLU A 239 22.05 -16.86 -35.03
CA GLU A 239 22.43 -17.07 -36.42
C GLU A 239 21.19 -16.97 -37.34
N ASN A 240 20.70 -18.10 -37.86
CA ASN A 240 19.54 -18.19 -38.75
C ASN A 240 18.33 -18.89 -38.10
N ASN A 241 18.42 -19.29 -36.83
CA ASN A 241 17.37 -20.04 -36.15
C ASN A 241 16.58 -19.14 -35.20
N ILE A 242 15.25 -19.24 -35.23
CA ILE A 242 14.37 -18.49 -34.34
C ILE A 242 14.39 -19.15 -32.95
N LEU A 243 14.82 -18.39 -31.96
CA LEU A 243 14.82 -18.75 -30.54
C LEU A 243 13.49 -18.38 -29.88
N PHE A 244 12.88 -17.27 -30.31
CA PHE A 244 11.60 -16.78 -29.81
C PHE A 244 10.92 -15.89 -30.86
N GLU A 245 9.60 -16.00 -30.99
CA GLU A 245 8.77 -15.10 -31.77
C GLU A 245 7.43 -14.92 -31.04
N GLY A 246 7.09 -13.68 -30.69
CA GLY A 246 5.86 -13.40 -29.96
C GLY A 246 5.75 -11.95 -29.48
N THR A 247 4.61 -11.63 -28.87
CA THR A 247 4.42 -10.35 -28.20
C THR A 247 5.21 -10.34 -26.89
N LEU A 248 5.96 -9.28 -26.64
CA LEU A 248 6.79 -9.17 -25.45
C LEU A 248 5.97 -8.71 -24.25
N GLU A 249 5.70 -9.62 -23.31
CA GLU A 249 4.96 -9.31 -22.07
C GLU A 249 5.88 -8.85 -20.94
N THR A 250 7.17 -9.23 -20.99
CA THR A 250 8.17 -8.90 -19.98
C THR A 250 9.50 -8.53 -20.64
N ILE A 251 10.29 -7.66 -20.00
CA ILE A 251 11.61 -7.24 -20.51
C ILE A 251 12.72 -8.28 -20.30
N LYS A 252 12.40 -9.41 -19.66
CA LYS A 252 13.36 -10.45 -19.28
C LYS A 252 12.89 -11.80 -19.80
N LEU A 253 13.66 -12.37 -20.71
CA LEU A 253 13.38 -13.68 -21.30
C LEU A 253 14.48 -14.66 -20.90
N GLU A 254 14.08 -15.86 -20.50
CA GLU A 254 14.98 -16.90 -20.03
C GLU A 254 14.84 -18.16 -20.90
N PHE A 255 15.97 -18.70 -21.36
CA PHE A 255 16.05 -19.88 -22.20
C PHE A 255 16.97 -20.91 -21.55
N THR A 256 16.46 -22.11 -21.33
CA THR A 256 17.21 -23.24 -20.75
C THR A 256 17.52 -24.29 -21.82
N ASN A 257 18.32 -25.30 -21.48
CA ASN A 257 18.71 -26.39 -22.39
C ASN A 257 19.53 -25.92 -23.62
N LEU A 258 20.48 -25.00 -23.40
CA LEU A 258 21.43 -24.60 -24.44
C LEU A 258 22.45 -25.72 -24.72
N PRO A 259 23.06 -25.76 -25.91
CA PRO A 259 24.16 -26.68 -26.19
C PRO A 259 25.34 -26.42 -25.25
N GLU A 260 25.92 -27.46 -24.64
CA GLU A 260 27.08 -27.31 -23.77
C GLU A 260 28.33 -26.91 -24.56
N LEU A 261 28.65 -25.62 -24.53
CA LEU A 261 29.87 -25.08 -25.15
C LEU A 261 30.95 -24.81 -24.09
N ALA A 262 32.20 -24.92 -24.53
CA ALA A 262 33.37 -24.48 -23.75
C ALA A 262 33.32 -22.96 -23.52
N ASP A 263 32.88 -22.22 -24.53
CA ASP A 263 32.64 -20.78 -24.53
C ASP A 263 31.40 -20.43 -25.38
N TYR A 264 30.59 -19.48 -24.91
CA TYR A 264 29.36 -19.02 -25.57
C TYR A 264 29.54 -17.69 -26.31
N THR A 265 30.74 -17.08 -26.29
CA THR A 265 30.98 -15.76 -26.88
C THR A 265 30.50 -15.66 -28.32
N SER A 266 30.91 -16.58 -29.20
CA SER A 266 30.49 -16.58 -30.61
C SER A 266 28.98 -16.80 -30.78
N TRP A 267 28.38 -17.62 -29.91
CA TRP A 267 26.94 -17.91 -29.95
C TRP A 267 26.12 -16.70 -29.51
N LEU A 268 26.61 -15.97 -28.51
CA LEU A 268 26.02 -14.72 -28.04
C LEU A 268 26.14 -13.57 -29.05
N GLU A 269 27.28 -13.47 -29.74
CA GLU A 269 27.51 -12.51 -30.83
C GLU A 269 26.57 -12.73 -32.02
N ALA A 270 26.12 -13.98 -32.22
CA ALA A 270 25.18 -14.33 -33.26
C ALA A 270 23.70 -14.06 -32.90
N ILE A 271 23.41 -13.56 -31.69
CA ILE A 271 22.05 -13.22 -31.29
C ILE A 271 21.61 -11.93 -31.97
N ASN A 272 20.45 -11.98 -32.63
CA ASN A 272 19.79 -10.83 -33.21
C ASN A 272 18.38 -10.68 -32.64
N VAL A 273 18.01 -9.44 -32.28
CA VAL A 273 16.67 -9.09 -31.79
C VAL A 273 16.04 -8.12 -32.79
N GLU A 274 14.98 -8.58 -33.43
CA GLU A 274 14.20 -7.85 -34.43
C GLU A 274 12.84 -7.49 -33.84
N ILE A 275 12.40 -6.26 -34.08
CA ILE A 275 11.04 -5.82 -33.75
C ILE A 275 10.24 -5.78 -35.05
N SER A 276 9.04 -6.35 -35.04
CA SER A 276 8.09 -6.15 -36.13
C SER A 276 7.30 -4.87 -35.88
N VAL A 277 7.46 -3.89 -36.76
CA VAL A 277 6.60 -2.69 -36.82
C VAL A 277 5.25 -3.05 -37.44
#